data_AF-A0A1L7XFC0-F1
#
_entry.id   AF-A0A1L7XFC0-F1
#
_cell.length_a   1.000
_cell.length_b   1.000
_cell.length_c   1.000
_cell.angle_alpha   90.00
_cell.angle_beta   90.00
_cell.angle_gamma   90.00
#
_symmetry.space_group_name_H-M   'P 1'
#
loop_
_entity.id
_entity.type
_entity.pdbx_description
1 polymer ?
#
loop_
_entity_poly.entity_id
_entity_poly.type
_entity_poly.pdbx_seq_one_letter_code
_entity_poly.pdbx_strand_id
1 'polypeptide(L)'
;MTFSMIGIDWPRPTAIMWTTSTFIDGNGIRRPVNPKVTEAPKGPINPATLKCACKSSCNRSCKCSKNGAGCSDACKCTSCTNPLNVLPDFFGQEDVRAKPCFHTWIKKQSRSRRPFDLRSTATQDKLLRLLLGLRSQDPITSKPTFEEFEDPDLDPDLFEWGTEWNNPSLSDEDQDSLKKKLFRIALGEDDSYPQSSFSFCAEGWHQDDRAGHCRVCGTCHDWREWHCGVCDKCTYGVTLPCQGCGGVSGSYFDSELGYVREESSDSSSDESSDSSPEASPSKRRRLV
;
A
#
# COMPACT_ATOMS: atom_id res chain seq x y z
N MET A 1 20.98 15.41 35.06
CA MET A 1 20.31 14.15 35.46
C MET A 1 20.60 13.13 34.38
N THR A 2 21.49 12.17 34.66
CA THR A 2 21.92 11.13 33.73
C THR A 2 20.97 9.94 33.86
N PHE A 3 20.20 9.64 32.80
CA PHE A 3 19.37 8.43 32.75
C PHE A 3 20.25 7.23 32.36
N SER A 4 20.36 6.28 33.28
CA SER A 4 21.01 4.99 33.05
C SER A 4 20.04 4.08 32.29
N MET A 5 20.39 3.68 31.07
CA MET A 5 19.61 2.72 30.28
C MET A 5 19.85 1.31 30.80
N ILE A 6 18.81 0.71 31.38
CA ILE A 6 18.78 -0.70 31.76
C ILE A 6 18.53 -1.50 30.49
N GLY A 7 19.51 -2.28 30.05
CA GLY A 7 19.38 -3.18 28.90
C GLY A 7 18.33 -4.26 29.18
N ILE A 8 17.28 -4.29 28.37
CA ILE A 8 16.29 -5.37 28.38
C ILE A 8 16.86 -6.49 27.51
N ASP A 9 17.30 -7.56 28.16
CA ASP A 9 17.78 -8.79 27.51
C ASP A 9 16.55 -9.56 26.97
N TRP A 10 16.36 -9.54 25.65
CA TRP A 10 15.24 -10.27 25.02
C TRP A 10 15.55 -11.77 25.03
N PRO A 11 14.66 -12.63 25.56
CA PRO A 11 14.90 -14.06 25.59
C PRO A 11 15.05 -14.59 24.15
N ARG A 12 16.14 -15.33 23.90
CA ARG A 12 16.35 -16.02 22.64
C ARG A 12 15.19 -17.00 22.40
N PRO A 13 14.50 -16.95 21.25
CA PRO A 13 13.42 -17.89 20.97
C PRO A 13 14.01 -19.31 20.94
N THR A 14 13.45 -20.19 21.78
CA THR A 14 13.72 -21.63 21.71
C THR A 14 13.23 -22.15 20.37
N ALA A 15 14.09 -22.90 19.67
CA ALA A 15 13.76 -23.49 18.38
C ALA A 15 12.56 -24.45 18.54
N ILE A 16 11.39 -24.03 18.08
CA ILE A 16 10.22 -24.89 17.95
C ILE A 16 10.49 -25.79 16.74
N MET A 17 10.86 -27.05 17.00
CA MET A 17 10.91 -28.06 15.94
C MET A 17 9.48 -28.34 15.46
N TRP A 18 9.13 -27.80 14.30
CA TRP A 18 7.88 -28.11 13.62
C TRP A 18 7.93 -29.58 13.19
N THR A 19 7.19 -30.42 13.91
CA THR A 19 6.94 -31.78 13.44
C THR A 19 6.07 -31.67 12.19
N THR A 20 6.66 -31.94 11.02
CA THR A 20 5.91 -32.06 9.77
C THR A 20 4.78 -33.04 10.01
N SER A 21 3.55 -32.54 10.04
CA SER A 21 2.36 -33.35 10.27
C SER A 21 2.27 -34.35 9.12
N THR A 22 2.62 -35.60 9.42
CA THR A 22 2.54 -36.71 8.48
C THR A 22 1.30 -37.50 8.82
N PHE A 23 0.41 -37.69 7.84
CA PHE A 23 -0.69 -38.62 8.00
C PHE A 23 -0.20 -40.00 7.58
N ILE A 24 -0.46 -41.01 8.40
CA ILE A 24 -0.18 -42.40 8.08
C ILE A 24 -1.41 -42.92 7.33
N ASP A 25 -1.27 -43.21 6.03
CA ASP A 25 -2.36 -43.76 5.24
C ASP A 25 -2.71 -45.21 5.68
N GLY A 26 -3.79 -45.77 5.13
CA GLY A 26 -4.21 -47.14 5.44
C GLY A 26 -3.16 -48.22 5.12
N ASN A 27 -2.07 -47.86 4.44
CA ASN A 27 -0.94 -48.73 4.12
C ASN A 27 0.29 -48.48 5.02
N GLY A 28 0.18 -47.63 6.05
CA GLY A 28 1.29 -47.32 6.93
C GLY A 28 2.28 -46.30 6.35
N ILE A 29 2.00 -45.71 5.17
CA ILE A 29 2.91 -44.76 4.52
C ILE A 29 2.62 -43.37 5.07
N ARG A 30 3.66 -42.72 5.60
CA ARG A 30 3.62 -41.29 5.97
C ARG A 30 3.59 -40.45 4.70
N ARG A 31 2.45 -39.84 4.41
CA ARG A 31 2.35 -38.84 3.34
C ARG A 31 2.43 -37.43 3.94
N PRO A 32 3.14 -36.50 3.30
CA PRO A 32 3.06 -35.10 3.66
C PRO A 32 1.61 -34.63 3.45
N VAL A 33 1.01 -34.03 4.47
CA VAL A 33 -0.25 -33.32 4.29
C VAL A 33 0.08 -32.07 3.50
N ASN A 34 -0.33 -32.01 2.23
CA ASN A 34 -0.22 -30.77 1.45
C ASN A 34 -1.01 -29.69 2.19
N PRO A 35 -0.34 -28.67 2.77
CA PRO A 35 -1.04 -27.68 3.54
C PRO A 35 -1.98 -26.91 2.62
N LYS A 36 -3.20 -26.64 3.07
CA LYS A 36 -4.18 -25.91 2.28
C LYS A 36 -3.85 -24.42 2.35
N VAL A 37 -3.82 -23.73 1.21
CA VAL A 37 -3.78 -22.25 1.19
C VAL A 37 -5.05 -21.72 1.85
N THR A 38 -4.88 -20.96 2.92
CA THR A 38 -5.99 -20.34 3.67
C THR A 38 -5.87 -18.82 3.73
N GLU A 39 -4.88 -18.23 3.04
CA GLU A 39 -4.72 -16.78 2.99
C GLU A 39 -5.91 -16.07 2.37
N ALA A 40 -6.35 -14.98 3.00
CA ALA A 40 -7.35 -14.10 2.44
C ALA A 40 -6.82 -13.44 1.14
N PRO A 41 -7.63 -13.32 0.07
CA PRO A 41 -7.17 -12.76 -1.20
C PRO A 41 -6.56 -11.35 -1.06
N LYS A 42 -5.32 -11.17 -1.52
CA LYS A 42 -4.58 -9.89 -1.56
C LYS A 42 -4.39 -9.30 -2.96
N GLY A 43 -4.84 -10.00 -4.01
CA GLY A 43 -4.50 -9.64 -5.39
C GLY A 43 -4.90 -8.21 -5.80
N PRO A 44 -4.21 -7.64 -6.81
CA PRO A 44 -4.51 -6.31 -7.31
C PRO A 44 -5.96 -6.26 -7.79
N ILE A 45 -6.69 -5.25 -7.30
CA ILE A 45 -8.08 -5.03 -7.69
C ILE A 45 -8.10 -3.88 -8.67
N ASN A 46 -8.39 -4.21 -9.93
CA ASN A 46 -8.65 -3.21 -10.95
C ASN A 46 -10.04 -2.58 -10.69
N PRO A 47 -10.09 -1.26 -10.40
CA PRO A 47 -11.35 -0.59 -10.07
C PRO A 47 -12.34 -0.56 -11.25
N ALA A 48 -11.87 -0.50 -12.49
CA ALA A 48 -12.72 -0.55 -13.69
C ALA A 48 -13.48 -1.89 -13.82
N THR A 49 -12.96 -2.96 -13.23
CA THR A 49 -13.64 -4.28 -13.22
C THR A 49 -14.65 -4.44 -12.08
N LEU A 50 -14.68 -3.52 -11.12
CA LEU A 50 -15.60 -3.59 -9.99
C LEU A 50 -17.00 -3.18 -10.42
N LYS A 51 -17.95 -4.12 -10.26
CA LYS A 51 -19.37 -3.90 -10.54
C LYS A 51 -20.18 -4.26 -9.29
N CYS A 52 -21.25 -3.51 -9.06
CA CYS A 52 -22.24 -3.84 -8.03
C CYS A 52 -23.67 -3.71 -8.59
N ALA A 53 -24.63 -4.33 -7.90
CA ALA A 53 -26.06 -4.23 -8.19
C ALA A 53 -26.85 -3.92 -6.89
N CYS A 54 -26.27 -3.07 -6.04
CA CYS A 54 -26.83 -2.73 -4.74
C CYS A 54 -28.15 -1.96 -4.91
N LYS A 55 -29.19 -2.42 -4.20
CA LYS A 55 -30.51 -1.74 -4.20
C LYS A 55 -30.55 -0.52 -3.28
N SER A 56 -29.65 -0.43 -2.31
CA SER A 56 -29.61 0.65 -1.33
C SER A 56 -28.18 1.06 -0.99
N SER A 57 -27.92 2.37 -1.06
CA SER A 57 -26.85 3.15 -0.40
C SER A 57 -25.39 2.72 -0.56
N CYS A 58 -25.09 1.68 -1.36
CA CYS A 58 -23.75 1.26 -1.78
C CYS A 58 -22.67 1.36 -0.67
N ASN A 59 -23.00 0.88 0.53
CA ASN A 59 -22.19 1.06 1.73
C ASN A 59 -21.36 -0.21 2.04
N ARG A 60 -21.30 -0.63 3.32
CA ARG A 60 -20.53 -1.76 3.85
C ARG A 60 -20.70 -3.08 3.07
N SER A 61 -21.85 -3.34 2.45
CA SER A 61 -22.08 -4.57 1.68
C SER A 61 -21.66 -4.46 0.21
N CYS A 62 -21.49 -3.24 -0.32
CA CYS A 62 -21.16 -3.00 -1.72
C CYS A 62 -19.76 -3.49 -2.06
N LYS A 63 -19.62 -4.20 -3.19
CA LYS A 63 -18.33 -4.72 -3.67
C LYS A 63 -17.35 -3.59 -3.97
N CYS A 64 -17.81 -2.47 -4.53
CA CYS A 64 -16.96 -1.31 -4.81
C CYS A 64 -16.44 -0.69 -3.50
N SER A 65 -17.37 -0.37 -2.59
CA SER A 65 -17.02 0.18 -1.28
C SER A 65 -16.11 -0.74 -0.47
N LYS A 66 -16.36 -2.06 -0.43
CA LYS A 66 -15.47 -3.03 0.26
C LYS A 66 -14.02 -2.99 -0.24
N ASN A 67 -13.83 -2.65 -1.50
CA ASN A 67 -12.51 -2.60 -2.13
C ASN A 67 -11.93 -1.19 -2.22
N GLY A 68 -12.49 -0.22 -1.49
CA GLY A 68 -11.97 1.15 -1.45
C GLY A 68 -12.28 1.96 -2.71
N ALA A 69 -13.20 1.50 -3.58
CA ALA A 69 -13.51 2.17 -4.84
C ALA A 69 -14.89 2.85 -4.83
N GLY A 70 -15.00 3.92 -5.62
CA GLY A 70 -16.28 4.47 -6.07
C GLY A 70 -17.08 3.45 -6.90
N CYS A 71 -18.39 3.65 -7.00
CA CYS A 71 -19.19 2.96 -8.01
C CYS A 71 -19.02 3.68 -9.34
N SER A 72 -18.64 2.95 -10.38
CA SER A 72 -18.55 3.46 -11.76
C SER A 72 -19.87 3.22 -12.52
N ASP A 73 -19.92 3.71 -13.77
CA ASP A 73 -21.03 3.48 -14.71
C ASP A 73 -21.27 2.00 -15.02
N ALA A 74 -20.29 1.13 -14.75
CA ALA A 74 -20.45 -0.31 -14.88
C ALA A 74 -21.33 -0.92 -13.77
N CYS A 75 -21.68 -0.15 -12.74
CA CYS A 75 -22.55 -0.56 -11.64
C CYS A 75 -24.03 -0.38 -12.00
N LYS A 76 -24.87 -1.30 -11.53
CA LYS A 76 -26.33 -1.30 -11.69
C LYS A 76 -27.06 -0.93 -10.40
N CYS A 77 -26.46 -0.09 -9.56
CA CYS A 77 -27.06 0.34 -8.30
C CYS A 77 -28.07 1.48 -8.52
N THR A 78 -29.20 1.45 -7.81
CA THR A 78 -30.34 2.35 -8.07
C THR A 78 -30.41 3.58 -7.18
N SER A 79 -29.73 3.57 -6.03
CA SER A 79 -29.70 4.70 -5.08
C SER A 79 -28.31 4.78 -4.47
N CYS A 80 -27.33 5.02 -5.33
CA CYS A 80 -25.93 5.00 -4.96
C CYS A 80 -25.59 6.20 -4.07
N THR A 81 -25.20 5.93 -2.83
CA THR A 81 -24.66 6.92 -1.90
C THR A 81 -23.30 6.44 -1.39
N ASN A 82 -22.52 5.79 -2.25
CA ASN A 82 -21.18 5.34 -1.89
C ASN A 82 -20.32 6.60 -1.62
N PRO A 83 -19.82 6.80 -0.39
CA PRO A 83 -19.03 7.99 -0.06
C PRO A 83 -17.71 8.06 -0.85
N LEU A 84 -17.29 6.96 -1.47
CA LEU A 84 -16.07 6.89 -2.29
C LEU A 84 -16.29 7.32 -3.75
N ASN A 85 -17.49 7.73 -4.14
CA ASN A 85 -17.73 8.27 -5.49
C ASN A 85 -17.04 9.63 -5.72
N VAL A 86 -16.58 10.28 -4.65
CA VAL A 86 -15.85 11.56 -4.72
C VAL A 86 -14.34 11.38 -4.91
N LEU A 87 -13.83 10.13 -4.96
CA LEU A 87 -12.40 9.87 -5.10
C LEU A 87 -11.77 10.46 -6.37
N PRO A 88 -12.42 10.41 -7.56
CA PRO A 88 -11.85 11.03 -8.75
C PRO A 88 -11.58 12.53 -8.59
N ASP A 89 -12.55 13.28 -8.05
CA ASP A 89 -12.38 14.71 -7.75
C ASP A 89 -11.30 14.94 -6.68
N PHE A 90 -11.29 14.10 -5.64
CA PHE A 90 -10.38 14.21 -4.50
C PHE A 90 -8.92 13.94 -4.89
N PHE A 91 -8.68 13.00 -5.80
CA PHE A 91 -7.34 12.65 -6.29
C PHE A 91 -6.96 13.40 -7.58
N GLY A 92 -7.92 14.04 -8.26
CA GLY A 92 -7.71 14.63 -9.58
C GLY A 92 -7.41 13.60 -10.67
N GLN A 93 -7.82 12.35 -10.49
CA GLN A 93 -7.56 11.26 -11.43
C GLN A 93 -8.66 10.19 -11.35
N GLU A 94 -9.10 9.72 -12.52
CA GLU A 94 -10.03 8.61 -12.64
C GLU A 94 -9.38 7.27 -12.28
N ASP A 95 -10.20 6.26 -11.98
CA ASP A 95 -9.75 4.89 -11.69
C ASP A 95 -8.77 4.75 -10.50
N VAL A 96 -8.66 5.76 -9.64
CA VAL A 96 -7.92 5.65 -8.37
C VAL A 96 -8.86 5.18 -7.27
N ARG A 97 -8.47 4.11 -6.57
CA ARG A 97 -9.19 3.65 -5.37
C ARG A 97 -8.43 4.04 -4.11
N ALA A 98 -9.12 4.10 -2.98
CA ALA A 98 -8.46 4.35 -1.70
C ALA A 98 -7.61 3.14 -1.27
N LYS A 99 -6.36 3.38 -0.87
CA LYS A 99 -5.51 2.39 -0.20
C LYS A 99 -6.23 1.83 1.02
N PRO A 100 -6.01 0.55 1.41
CA PRO A 100 -6.84 -0.09 2.43
C PRO A 100 -6.78 0.58 3.80
N CYS A 101 -5.62 1.15 4.18
CA CYS A 101 -5.46 1.88 5.43
C CYS A 101 -6.33 3.15 5.48
N PHE A 102 -6.26 3.98 4.43
CA PHE A 102 -7.09 5.17 4.28
C PHE A 102 -8.57 4.83 4.23
N HIS A 103 -8.94 3.80 3.49
CA HIS A 103 -10.33 3.33 3.41
C HIS A 103 -10.88 2.89 4.78
N THR A 104 -10.10 2.16 5.58
CA THR A 104 -10.47 1.82 6.97
C THR A 104 -10.63 3.08 7.82
N TRP A 105 -9.75 4.07 7.64
CA TRP A 105 -9.86 5.37 8.31
C TRP A 105 -11.15 6.12 7.93
N ILE A 106 -11.51 6.23 6.65
CA ILE A 106 -12.78 6.84 6.17
C ILE A 106 -13.98 6.17 6.85
N LYS A 107 -13.99 4.83 6.90
CA LYS A 107 -15.05 4.06 7.55
C LYS A 107 -15.16 4.36 9.05
N LYS A 108 -14.05 4.57 9.73
CA LYS A 108 -14.03 4.98 11.15
C LYS A 108 -14.58 6.39 11.32
N GLN A 109 -14.19 7.34 10.46
CA GLN A 109 -14.72 8.71 10.50
C GLN A 109 -16.23 8.76 10.25
N SER A 110 -16.72 7.91 9.34
CA SER A 110 -18.15 7.81 9.00
C SER A 110 -19.03 7.24 10.13
N ARG A 111 -18.43 6.70 11.21
CA ARG A 111 -19.17 6.29 12.42
C ARG A 111 -19.46 7.46 13.36
N SER A 112 -18.82 8.61 13.14
CA SER A 112 -19.10 9.83 13.88
C SER A 112 -20.51 10.37 13.57
N ARG A 113 -21.05 11.18 14.48
CA ARG A 113 -22.36 11.83 14.29
C ARG A 113 -22.38 12.83 13.13
N ARG A 114 -21.21 13.33 12.73
CA ARG A 114 -21.08 14.25 11.60
C ARG A 114 -20.73 13.47 10.33
N PRO A 115 -21.45 13.68 9.21
CA PRO A 115 -21.08 13.10 7.92
C PRO A 115 -19.63 13.48 7.60
N PHE A 116 -18.82 12.46 7.31
CA PHE A 116 -17.47 12.67 6.83
C PHE A 116 -17.53 12.97 5.33
N ASP A 117 -17.02 14.13 4.93
CA ASP A 117 -17.04 14.58 3.54
C ASP A 117 -15.61 14.91 3.08
N LEU A 118 -15.12 14.19 2.07
CA LEU A 118 -13.80 14.40 1.47
C LEU A 118 -13.72 15.66 0.60
N ARG A 119 -14.87 16.25 0.21
CA ARG A 119 -14.90 17.51 -0.53
C ARG A 119 -14.80 18.74 0.36
N SER A 120 -15.00 18.57 1.67
CA SER A 120 -14.88 19.66 2.62
C SER A 120 -13.42 20.10 2.77
N THR A 121 -13.16 21.39 2.58
CA THR A 121 -11.84 22.01 2.82
C THR A 121 -11.32 21.71 4.21
N ALA A 122 -12.17 21.73 5.23
CA ALA A 122 -11.76 21.38 6.60
C ALA A 122 -11.29 19.92 6.73
N THR A 123 -11.88 18.99 5.98
CA THR A 123 -11.43 17.59 5.95
C THR A 123 -10.11 17.46 5.22
N GLN A 124 -9.98 18.10 4.06
CA GLN A 124 -8.77 18.07 3.24
C GLN A 124 -7.60 18.71 3.99
N ASP A 125 -7.80 19.86 4.61
CA ASP A 125 -6.80 20.54 5.45
C ASP A 125 -6.34 19.67 6.62
N LYS A 126 -7.27 18.94 7.24
CA LYS A 126 -6.93 18.00 8.32
C LYS A 126 -6.08 16.85 7.80
N LEU A 127 -6.44 16.27 6.66
CA LEU A 127 -5.67 15.20 6.02
C LEU A 127 -4.29 15.70 5.62
N LEU A 128 -4.20 16.85 4.96
CA LEU A 128 -2.96 17.45 4.53
C LEU A 128 -2.02 17.69 5.70
N ARG A 129 -2.50 18.26 6.82
CA ARG A 129 -1.69 18.41 8.04
C ARG A 129 -1.15 17.08 8.55
N LEU A 130 -1.96 16.02 8.58
CA LEU A 130 -1.51 14.69 8.98
C LEU A 130 -0.40 14.16 8.07
N LEU A 131 -0.56 14.29 6.74
CA LEU A 131 0.42 13.83 5.75
C LEU A 131 1.74 14.60 5.79
N LEU A 132 1.68 15.87 6.17
CA LEU A 132 2.85 16.75 6.29
C LEU A 132 3.50 16.73 7.68
N GLY A 133 2.91 16.01 8.64
CA GLY A 133 3.38 15.95 10.03
C GLY A 133 3.19 17.27 10.81
N LEU A 134 2.28 18.12 10.32
CA LEU A 134 1.99 19.42 10.91
C LEU A 134 1.01 19.30 12.09
N ARG A 135 1.21 20.14 13.11
CA ARG A 135 0.26 20.25 14.22
C ARG A 135 -0.94 21.07 13.79
N SER A 136 -2.04 20.97 14.52
CA SER A 136 -3.29 21.70 14.23
C SER A 136 -3.13 23.22 14.13
N GLN A 137 -2.10 23.78 14.78
CA GLN A 137 -1.86 25.22 14.85
C GLN A 137 -0.91 25.72 13.76
N ASP A 138 -0.16 24.81 13.14
CA ASP A 138 0.81 25.17 12.13
C ASP A 138 0.07 25.56 10.82
N PRO A 139 0.50 26.62 10.12
CA PRO A 139 -0.01 26.95 8.81
C PRO A 139 0.16 25.78 7.83
N ILE A 140 -0.82 25.54 6.95
CA ILE A 140 -0.76 24.46 5.96
C ILE A 140 0.42 24.65 4.98
N THR A 141 0.83 25.89 4.75
CA THR A 141 1.96 26.27 3.91
C THR A 141 3.32 26.08 4.61
N SER A 142 3.34 25.50 5.81
CA SER A 142 4.59 25.20 6.51
C SER A 142 5.34 24.07 5.79
N LYS A 143 6.66 24.04 5.97
CA LYS A 143 7.52 22.96 5.48
C LYS A 143 7.04 21.61 6.06
N PRO A 144 6.97 20.53 5.25
CA PRO A 144 6.71 19.19 5.76
C PRO A 144 7.76 18.76 6.80
N THR A 145 7.39 17.91 7.76
CA THR A 145 8.29 17.49 8.86
C THR A 145 8.81 16.07 8.74
N PHE A 146 8.29 15.27 7.81
CA PHE A 146 8.73 13.89 7.61
C PHE A 146 10.00 13.83 6.72
N GLU A 147 10.85 12.84 6.97
CA GLU A 147 12.16 12.70 6.31
C GLU A 147 12.02 12.40 4.80
N GLU A 148 10.92 11.75 4.40
CA GLU A 148 10.62 11.43 2.99
C GLU A 148 10.50 12.68 2.10
N PHE A 149 10.26 13.87 2.67
CA PHE A 149 10.23 15.13 1.92
C PHE A 149 11.60 15.82 1.82
N GLU A 150 12.61 15.34 2.55
CA GLU A 150 13.94 15.97 2.65
C GLU A 150 15.05 15.10 2.05
N ASP A 151 14.87 13.78 2.04
CA ASP A 151 15.85 12.82 1.56
C ASP A 151 15.41 12.17 0.23
N PRO A 152 16.06 12.49 -0.90
CA PRO A 152 15.74 11.90 -2.21
C PRO A 152 16.00 10.38 -2.27
N ASP A 153 16.79 9.82 -1.36
CA ASP A 153 17.07 8.37 -1.33
C ASP A 153 15.94 7.58 -0.66
N LEU A 154 15.06 8.23 0.11
CA LEU A 154 13.91 7.59 0.75
C LEU A 154 12.72 7.48 -0.20
N ASP A 155 12.35 8.60 -0.81
CA ASP A 155 11.24 8.68 -1.77
C ASP A 155 11.45 9.89 -2.72
N PRO A 156 11.97 9.67 -3.94
CA PRO A 156 12.26 10.75 -4.88
C PRO A 156 11.02 11.59 -5.26
N ASP A 157 9.84 10.97 -5.32
CA ASP A 157 8.60 11.64 -5.72
C ASP A 157 8.10 12.58 -4.62
N LEU A 158 8.22 12.17 -3.35
CA LEU A 158 7.91 13.03 -2.19
C LEU A 158 8.95 14.13 -1.99
N PHE A 159 10.23 13.85 -2.25
CA PHE A 159 11.28 14.87 -2.23
C PHE A 159 11.05 15.97 -3.28
N GLU A 160 10.75 15.58 -4.53
CA GLU A 160 10.39 16.53 -5.60
C GLU A 160 9.16 17.34 -5.19
N TRP A 161 8.10 16.66 -4.73
CA TRP A 161 6.89 17.31 -4.25
C TRP A 161 7.18 18.32 -3.12
N GLY A 162 8.01 17.95 -2.15
CA GLY A 162 8.40 18.82 -1.03
C GLY A 162 9.17 20.04 -1.50
N THR A 163 10.02 19.90 -2.52
CA THR A 163 10.75 21.01 -3.13
C THR A 163 9.79 21.98 -3.83
N GLU A 164 8.84 21.47 -4.61
CA GLU A 164 7.82 22.28 -5.29
C GLU A 164 6.89 22.99 -4.29
N TRP A 165 6.45 22.30 -3.23
CA TRP A 165 5.57 22.84 -2.20
C TRP A 165 6.18 24.03 -1.44
N ASN A 166 7.50 24.00 -1.24
CA ASN A 166 8.24 25.06 -0.54
C ASN A 166 8.59 26.25 -1.46
N ASN A 167 8.18 26.24 -2.73
CA ASN A 167 8.42 27.35 -3.65
C ASN A 167 7.56 28.58 -3.26
N PRO A 168 8.15 29.73 -2.92
CA PRO A 168 7.39 30.92 -2.54
C PRO A 168 6.58 31.55 -3.68
N SER A 169 6.82 31.14 -4.93
CA SER A 169 6.11 31.63 -6.11
C SER A 169 4.96 30.71 -6.56
N LEU A 170 4.59 29.74 -5.74
CA LEU A 170 3.53 28.78 -6.06
C LEU A 170 2.16 29.47 -6.12
N SER A 171 1.44 29.29 -7.23
CA SER A 171 0.07 29.82 -7.38
C SER A 171 -0.94 28.99 -6.58
N ASP A 172 -2.13 29.54 -6.35
CA ASP A 172 -3.21 28.81 -5.68
C ASP A 172 -3.67 27.59 -6.50
N GLU A 173 -3.69 27.69 -7.84
CA GLU A 173 -4.02 26.56 -8.72
C GLU A 173 -2.96 25.44 -8.68
N ASP A 174 -1.68 25.82 -8.69
CA ASP A 174 -0.58 24.87 -8.57
C ASP A 174 -0.60 24.20 -7.19
N GLN A 175 -0.95 24.96 -6.14
CA GLN A 175 -1.09 24.43 -4.80
C GLN A 175 -2.21 23.38 -4.71
N ASP A 176 -3.38 23.62 -5.32
CA ASP A 176 -4.46 22.63 -5.37
C ASP A 176 -4.04 21.36 -6.13
N SER A 177 -3.30 21.54 -7.23
CA SER A 177 -2.76 20.43 -8.03
C SER A 177 -1.76 19.59 -7.23
N LEU A 178 -0.87 20.24 -6.47
CA LEU A 178 0.07 19.56 -5.58
C LEU A 178 -0.64 18.84 -4.44
N LYS A 179 -1.69 19.42 -3.85
CA LYS A 179 -2.50 18.74 -2.81
C LYS A 179 -3.10 17.43 -3.35
N LYS A 180 -3.67 17.45 -4.56
CA LYS A 180 -4.21 16.25 -5.22
C LYS A 180 -3.12 15.22 -5.52
N LYS A 181 -1.95 15.66 -6.02
CA LYS A 181 -0.77 14.79 -6.23
C LYS A 181 -0.38 14.10 -4.91
N LEU A 182 -0.27 14.83 -3.81
CA LEU A 182 0.08 14.26 -2.50
C LEU A 182 -0.98 13.29 -2.00
N PHE A 183 -2.27 13.63 -2.10
CA PHE A 183 -3.34 12.72 -1.70
C PHE A 183 -3.32 11.43 -2.50
N ARG A 184 -3.04 11.49 -3.80
CA ARG A 184 -2.91 10.29 -4.64
C ARG A 184 -1.73 9.42 -4.19
N ILE A 185 -0.54 10.00 -4.00
CA ILE A 185 0.65 9.26 -3.53
C ILE A 185 0.38 8.61 -2.16
N ALA A 186 -0.12 9.40 -1.20
CA ALA A 186 -0.30 8.95 0.17
C ALA A 186 -1.45 7.95 0.36
N LEU A 187 -2.56 8.16 -0.36
CA LEU A 187 -3.87 7.58 -0.02
C LEU A 187 -4.53 6.83 -1.18
N GLY A 188 -4.09 7.07 -2.42
CA GLY A 188 -4.58 6.44 -3.64
C GLY A 188 -3.82 5.15 -3.95
N GLU A 189 -4.52 4.18 -4.50
CA GLU A 189 -3.95 2.95 -5.03
C GLU A 189 -4.25 2.94 -6.53
N ASP A 190 -3.21 3.19 -7.32
CA ASP A 190 -3.20 3.12 -8.77
C ASP A 190 -2.14 2.11 -9.24
N ASP A 191 -1.96 1.99 -10.56
CA ASP A 191 -0.98 1.06 -11.15
C ASP A 191 0.45 1.63 -11.14
N SER A 192 0.65 2.86 -10.65
CA SER A 192 2.00 3.35 -10.38
C SER A 192 2.54 2.67 -9.13
N TYR A 193 3.86 2.47 -9.06
CA TYR A 193 4.52 1.89 -7.89
C TYR A 193 5.05 3.04 -7.01
N PRO A 194 4.22 3.70 -6.19
CA PRO A 194 4.77 4.64 -5.22
C PRO A 194 5.65 3.84 -4.25
N GLN A 195 6.81 4.39 -3.94
CA GLN A 195 7.74 3.75 -3.01
C GLN A 195 7.18 3.80 -1.59
N SER A 196 6.43 4.87 -1.26
CA SER A 196 5.86 5.09 0.07
C SER A 196 4.37 5.39 0.06
N SER A 197 3.69 5.04 1.15
CA SER A 197 2.33 5.47 1.45
C SER A 197 2.12 5.80 2.91
N PHE A 198 1.05 6.55 3.19
CA PHE A 198 0.76 6.99 4.54
C PHE A 198 -0.12 5.97 5.29
N SER A 199 0.37 5.52 6.46
CA SER A 199 -0.33 4.61 7.35
C SER A 199 -1.04 5.37 8.47
N PHE A 200 -2.37 5.39 8.43
CA PHE A 200 -3.19 5.86 9.55
C PHE A 200 -3.12 4.96 10.80
N CYS A 201 -2.54 3.77 10.70
CA CYS A 201 -2.32 2.91 11.87
C CYS A 201 -1.08 3.33 12.66
N ALA A 202 -0.08 3.90 11.99
CA ALA A 202 1.18 4.34 12.59
C ALA A 202 1.33 5.87 12.62
N GLU A 203 0.42 6.59 11.96
CA GLU A 203 0.47 8.06 11.79
C GLU A 203 1.76 8.54 11.11
N GLY A 204 2.23 7.79 10.09
CA GLY A 204 3.46 8.10 9.36
C GLY A 204 3.55 7.42 8.00
N TRP A 205 4.60 7.77 7.26
CA TRP A 205 4.94 7.21 5.96
C TRP A 205 5.65 5.85 6.12
N HIS A 206 5.37 4.94 5.20
CA HIS A 206 6.01 3.62 5.14
C HIS A 206 6.25 3.23 3.70
N GLN A 207 7.31 2.47 3.47
CA GLN A 207 7.55 1.83 2.19
C GLN A 207 6.46 0.77 1.92
N ASP A 208 5.89 0.80 0.73
CA ASP A 208 4.75 -0.05 0.33
C ASP A 208 5.06 -1.54 0.36
N ASP A 209 6.34 -1.91 0.18
CA ASP A 209 6.82 -3.29 0.22
C ASP A 209 7.02 -3.84 1.64
N ARG A 210 7.00 -2.98 2.66
CA ARG A 210 7.28 -3.36 4.06
C ARG A 210 6.06 -3.41 4.97
N ALA A 211 4.96 -2.77 4.59
CA ALA A 211 3.77 -2.71 5.42
C ALA A 211 2.50 -3.02 4.61
N GLY A 212 1.69 -3.97 5.09
CA GLY A 212 0.41 -4.33 4.51
C GLY A 212 -0.75 -4.03 5.45
N HIS A 213 -1.83 -3.42 4.95
CA HIS A 213 -3.05 -3.27 5.73
C HIS A 213 -4.00 -4.45 5.53
N CYS A 214 -4.22 -5.23 6.58
CA CYS A 214 -5.15 -6.36 6.53
C CYS A 214 -6.58 -5.84 6.41
N ARG A 215 -7.24 -6.11 5.28
CA ARG A 215 -8.63 -5.68 5.01
C ARG A 215 -9.65 -6.33 5.95
N VAL A 216 -9.32 -7.48 6.53
CA VAL A 216 -10.21 -8.22 7.44
C VAL A 216 -10.10 -7.65 8.86
N CYS A 217 -8.87 -7.57 9.39
CA CYS A 217 -8.62 -7.03 10.74
C CYS A 217 -8.76 -5.50 10.82
N GLY A 218 -8.54 -4.79 9.72
CA GLY A 218 -8.56 -3.31 9.68
C GLY A 218 -7.35 -2.67 10.36
N THR A 219 -6.20 -3.33 10.32
CA THR A 219 -4.94 -2.95 10.96
C THR A 219 -3.77 -3.12 9.99
N CYS A 220 -2.75 -2.27 10.11
CA CYS A 220 -1.49 -2.44 9.40
C CYS A 220 -0.63 -3.50 10.10
N HIS A 221 0.10 -4.26 9.29
CA HIS A 221 0.95 -5.37 9.69
C HIS A 221 2.23 -5.35 8.83
N ASP A 222 3.26 -6.04 9.30
CA ASP A 222 4.46 -6.29 8.50
C ASP A 222 4.08 -7.05 7.21
N TRP A 223 4.78 -6.78 6.11
CA TRP A 223 4.54 -7.45 4.82
C TRP A 223 4.65 -8.98 4.88
N ARG A 224 5.40 -9.51 5.86
CA ARG A 224 5.52 -10.96 6.12
C ARG A 224 4.30 -11.54 6.82
N GLU A 225 3.36 -10.73 7.26
CA GLU A 225 2.12 -11.18 7.86
C GLU A 225 1.03 -11.44 6.81
N TRP A 226 0.22 -12.45 7.07
CA TRP A 226 -0.91 -12.82 6.24
C TRP A 226 -2.13 -13.19 7.08
N HIS A 227 -3.33 -12.98 6.53
CA HIS A 227 -4.58 -13.27 7.25
C HIS A 227 -5.03 -14.69 6.97
N CYS A 228 -5.08 -15.53 8.01
CA CYS A 228 -5.61 -16.88 7.90
C CYS A 228 -7.14 -16.85 7.91
N GLY A 229 -7.76 -17.21 6.79
CA GLY A 229 -9.21 -17.24 6.61
C GLY A 229 -9.93 -18.32 7.42
N VAL A 230 -9.22 -19.30 8.00
CA VAL A 230 -9.79 -20.32 8.88
C VAL A 230 -9.79 -19.86 10.33
N CYS A 231 -8.66 -19.35 10.82
CA CYS A 231 -8.54 -18.88 12.20
C CYS A 231 -9.04 -17.44 12.40
N ASP A 232 -9.32 -16.73 11.30
CA ASP A 232 -9.68 -15.31 11.24
C ASP A 232 -8.69 -14.41 12.00
N LYS A 233 -7.39 -14.69 11.81
CA LYS A 233 -6.29 -13.99 12.48
C LYS A 233 -5.13 -13.75 11.52
N CYS A 234 -4.49 -12.58 11.65
CA CYS A 234 -3.18 -12.34 11.06
C CYS A 234 -2.13 -13.23 11.72
N THR A 235 -1.22 -13.77 10.92
CA THR A 235 -0.11 -14.61 11.37
C THR A 235 1.17 -14.20 10.67
N TYR A 236 2.29 -14.30 11.37
CA TYR A 236 3.60 -13.91 10.88
C TYR A 236 4.29 -15.04 10.12
N GLY A 237 4.99 -14.67 9.05
CA GLY A 237 5.77 -15.57 8.23
C GLY A 237 4.92 -16.14 7.10
N VAL A 238 5.06 -15.57 5.90
CA VAL A 238 4.45 -16.12 4.69
C VAL A 238 4.90 -17.56 4.39
N THR A 239 6.09 -17.94 4.85
CA THR A 239 6.65 -19.30 4.76
C THR A 239 6.32 -20.19 5.97
N LEU A 240 5.53 -19.69 6.93
CA LEU A 240 5.15 -20.45 8.13
C LEU A 240 3.67 -20.82 8.08
N PRO A 241 3.31 -22.07 8.42
CA PRO A 241 1.91 -22.44 8.59
C PRO A 241 1.29 -21.70 9.77
N CYS A 242 -0.01 -21.42 9.66
CA CYS A 242 -0.80 -20.86 10.74
C CYS A 242 -0.81 -21.81 11.95
N GLN A 243 -0.37 -21.32 13.12
CA GLN A 243 -0.26 -22.10 14.35
C GLN A 243 -1.56 -22.80 14.79
N GLY A 244 -2.72 -22.24 14.44
CA GLY A 244 -4.02 -22.77 14.86
C GLY A 244 -4.58 -23.89 13.97
N CYS A 245 -4.45 -23.77 12.65
CA CYS A 245 -5.11 -24.67 11.69
C CYS A 245 -4.17 -25.34 10.69
N GLY A 246 -2.87 -25.00 10.70
CA GLY A 246 -1.90 -25.50 9.72
C GLY A 246 -2.09 -24.99 8.29
N GLY A 247 -3.04 -24.08 8.05
CA GLY A 247 -3.20 -23.44 6.75
C GLY A 247 -2.01 -22.53 6.41
N VAL A 248 -1.76 -22.28 5.13
CA VAL A 248 -0.57 -21.55 4.65
C VAL A 248 -0.92 -20.34 3.79
N SER A 249 0.07 -19.46 3.60
CA SER A 249 -0.03 -18.34 2.67
C SER A 249 0.01 -18.81 1.21
N GLY A 250 -0.41 -17.97 0.27
CA GLY A 250 -0.26 -18.25 -1.16
C GLY A 250 1.21 -18.40 -1.56
N SER A 251 2.08 -17.55 -1.01
CA SER A 251 3.53 -17.56 -1.22
C SER A 251 4.29 -18.67 -0.48
N TYR A 252 3.61 -19.51 0.30
CA TYR A 252 4.25 -20.60 1.04
C TYR A 252 5.00 -21.56 0.10
N PHE A 253 4.36 -21.91 -1.03
CA PHE A 253 4.91 -22.86 -2.00
C PHE A 253 5.94 -22.25 -2.96
N ASP A 254 5.92 -20.93 -3.16
CA ASP A 254 6.89 -20.24 -4.02
C ASP A 254 8.31 -20.37 -3.45
N SER A 255 8.44 -20.48 -2.12
CA SER A 255 9.73 -20.67 -1.45
C SER A 255 10.32 -22.08 -1.63
N GLU A 256 9.48 -23.09 -1.90
CA GLU A 256 9.90 -24.50 -2.01
C GLU A 256 10.29 -24.90 -3.44
N LEU A 257 9.77 -24.20 -4.46
CA LEU A 257 9.87 -24.63 -5.86
C LEU A 257 10.95 -23.93 -6.70
N GLY A 258 11.65 -22.90 -6.21
CA GLY A 258 12.46 -22.12 -7.16
C GLY A 258 13.40 -21.05 -6.60
N TYR A 259 14.39 -21.47 -5.81
CA TYR A 259 15.75 -20.97 -6.05
C TYR A 259 16.62 -22.11 -6.60
N VAL A 260 16.06 -22.89 -7.53
CA VAL A 260 16.92 -23.57 -8.51
C VAL A 260 17.34 -22.46 -9.47
N ARG A 261 18.39 -21.73 -9.06
CA ARG A 261 19.13 -20.85 -9.96
C ARG A 261 19.51 -21.74 -11.14
N GLU A 262 18.85 -21.57 -12.27
CA GLU A 262 19.37 -22.03 -13.55
C GLU A 262 20.72 -21.32 -13.69
N GLU A 263 21.77 -21.96 -13.19
CA GLU A 263 23.14 -21.68 -13.61
C GLU A 263 23.22 -22.12 -15.07
N SER A 264 22.61 -21.34 -15.96
CA SER A 264 22.99 -21.31 -17.36
C SER A 264 24.40 -20.73 -17.39
N SER A 265 25.31 -21.67 -17.20
CA SER A 265 26.70 -21.63 -17.56
C SER A 265 26.74 -21.34 -19.05
N ASP A 266 27.10 -20.10 -19.41
CA ASP A 266 27.80 -19.77 -20.65
C ASP A 266 28.33 -18.33 -20.58
N SER A 267 29.37 -18.18 -19.77
CA SER A 267 30.34 -17.10 -19.91
C SER A 267 31.41 -17.55 -20.90
N SER A 268 31.10 -17.53 -22.19
CA SER A 268 32.12 -17.40 -23.23
C SER A 268 32.46 -15.92 -23.38
N SER A 269 33.61 -15.58 -22.82
CA SER A 269 34.36 -14.37 -23.11
C SER A 269 34.66 -14.28 -24.60
N ASP A 270 34.19 -13.23 -25.27
CA ASP A 270 34.88 -12.71 -26.44
C ASP A 270 35.00 -11.18 -26.31
N GLU A 271 36.23 -10.78 -26.03
CA GLU A 271 36.75 -9.43 -26.18
C GLU A 271 36.63 -9.00 -27.64
N SER A 272 36.14 -7.78 -27.88
CA SER A 272 36.46 -7.04 -29.11
C SER A 272 36.29 -5.54 -28.86
N SER A 273 37.43 -4.93 -28.57
CA SER A 273 37.78 -3.52 -28.74
C SER A 273 37.19 -2.92 -30.01
N ASP A 274 36.65 -1.69 -29.97
CA ASP A 274 37.21 -0.59 -30.78
C ASP A 274 36.53 0.78 -30.54
N SER A 275 37.35 1.73 -30.13
CA SER A 275 37.53 3.06 -30.71
C SER A 275 36.33 3.96 -31.10
N SER A 276 36.22 5.04 -30.32
CA SER A 276 36.33 6.44 -30.76
C SER A 276 35.09 7.25 -31.20
N PRO A 277 35.17 8.60 -31.06
CA PRO A 277 34.01 9.51 -30.99
C PRO A 277 33.79 10.30 -32.28
N GLU A 278 32.55 10.72 -32.55
CA GLU A 278 32.32 11.90 -33.40
C GLU A 278 31.09 12.71 -32.96
N ALA A 279 31.29 14.02 -33.03
CA ALA A 279 30.39 15.08 -32.65
C ALA A 279 29.59 15.63 -33.84
N SER A 280 28.56 16.43 -33.51
CA SER A 280 27.91 17.50 -34.30
C SER A 280 26.57 17.15 -35.00
N PRO A 281 25.76 18.15 -35.44
CA PRO A 281 25.46 19.44 -34.82
C PRO A 281 23.95 19.76 -34.72
N SER A 282 23.69 20.77 -33.88
CA SER A 282 22.48 21.59 -33.74
C SER A 282 21.81 21.98 -35.07
N LYS A 283 20.48 21.82 -35.15
CA LYS A 283 19.62 22.51 -36.13
C LYS A 283 18.55 23.32 -35.39
N ARG A 284 18.76 24.64 -35.37
CA ARG A 284 17.73 25.67 -35.23
C ARG A 284 16.60 25.42 -36.25
N ARG A 285 15.34 25.49 -35.80
CA ARG A 285 14.21 25.79 -36.69
C ARG A 285 13.54 27.09 -36.25
N ARG A 286 13.36 27.95 -37.26
CA ARG A 286 12.75 29.27 -37.24
C ARG A 286 11.24 29.17 -37.01
N LEU A 287 10.75 30.17 -36.29
CA LEU A 287 9.37 30.67 -36.29
C LEU A 287 8.89 30.98 -37.72
N VAL A 288 7.63 30.65 -37.98
CA VAL A 288 6.68 31.45 -38.79
C VAL A 288 5.40 31.54 -37.98
#